data_AF-A0A0V0V206-F1
#
_entry.id   AF-A0A0V0V206-F1
#
_cell.length_a   1.000
_cell.length_b   1.000
_cell.length_c   1.000
_cell.angle_alpha   90.00
_cell.angle_beta   90.00
_cell.angle_gamma   90.00
#
_symmetry.space_group_name_H-M   'P 1'
#
loop_
_entity.id
_entity.type
_entity.pdbx_description
1 polymer ?
#
loop_
_entity_poly.entity_id
_entity_poly.type
_entity_poly.pdbx_seq_one_letter_code
_entity_poly.pdbx_strand_id
1 'polypeptide(L)'
;MMLAFFNVLALSFFINSTYSQTTKCQNRAGGGNADWAILYKAPGQATGKIIEATDAARDWQDGAQPLNNNAQHSFATALQHVVGDNQHVKFLAYNNAPPGVPSMKTKSNSKGIIILSIAPATDSAAWIVHTVPGFPAAKTGYNWPLAENARGHLLICLTISESQINAIGLYFYYSTNTLI
;
A
#
# COMPACT_ATOMS: atom_id res chain seq x y z
N MET A 1 1.36 -59.16 10.06
CA MET A 1 2.50 -58.37 9.52
C MET A 1 1.97 -57.02 9.10
N MET A 2 2.38 -55.99 9.85
CA MET A 2 2.35 -54.53 9.64
C MET A 2 1.04 -53.79 9.29
N LEU A 3 0.69 -52.88 10.21
CA LEU A 3 -0.24 -51.76 10.07
C LEU A 3 0.21 -50.76 9.00
N ALA A 4 -0.74 -50.05 8.38
CA ALA A 4 -0.69 -48.60 8.18
C ALA A 4 -2.08 -48.04 7.85
N PHE A 5 -2.84 -47.68 8.89
CA PHE A 5 -3.61 -46.43 8.85
C PHE A 5 -2.59 -45.29 8.70
N PHE A 6 -2.85 -44.28 7.86
CA PHE A 6 -2.41 -42.87 7.97
C PHE A 6 -2.41 -42.22 6.57
N ASN A 7 -2.94 -40.99 6.51
CA ASN A 7 -2.82 -39.99 5.43
C ASN A 7 -3.95 -39.88 4.39
N VAL A 8 -5.20 -39.70 4.85
CA VAL A 8 -6.24 -38.94 4.08
C VAL A 8 -6.36 -37.49 4.62
N LEU A 9 -5.37 -37.00 5.36
CA LEU A 9 -5.42 -35.70 6.03
C LEU A 9 -4.21 -34.82 5.66
N ALA A 10 -4.06 -34.47 4.38
CA ALA A 10 -3.11 -33.42 3.97
C ALA A 10 -3.49 -32.70 2.66
N LEU A 11 -4.70 -32.90 2.13
CA LEU A 11 -5.14 -32.19 0.90
C LEU A 11 -5.69 -30.78 1.17
N SER A 12 -5.44 -30.22 2.37
CA SER A 12 -5.86 -28.88 2.77
C SER A 12 -4.70 -27.99 3.23
N PHE A 13 -3.43 -28.43 3.11
CA PHE A 13 -2.25 -27.66 3.53
C PHE A 13 -1.41 -27.05 2.40
N PHE A 14 -1.92 -27.12 1.16
CA PHE A 14 -1.42 -26.29 0.07
C PHE A 14 -2.52 -25.33 -0.38
N ILE A 15 -3.04 -24.51 0.55
CA ILE A 15 -3.40 -23.16 0.13
C ILE A 15 -2.07 -22.60 -0.35
N ASN A 16 -1.90 -22.59 -1.67
CA ASN A 16 -0.95 -21.73 -2.33
C ASN A 16 -1.19 -20.33 -1.80
N SER A 17 -0.52 -19.97 -0.71
CA SER A 17 -0.10 -18.60 -0.48
C SER A 17 0.95 -18.31 -1.53
N THR A 18 0.54 -18.33 -2.81
CA THR A 18 1.08 -17.41 -3.79
C THR A 18 0.78 -16.04 -3.20
N TYR A 19 1.69 -15.57 -2.34
CA TYR A 19 1.80 -14.16 -2.05
C TYR A 19 2.05 -13.52 -3.41
N SER A 20 0.96 -13.14 -4.08
CA SER A 20 1.00 -12.25 -5.23
C SER A 20 1.85 -11.08 -4.78
N GLN A 21 2.93 -10.78 -5.52
CA GLN A 21 3.76 -9.61 -5.25
C GLN A 21 2.82 -8.42 -5.08
N THR A 22 2.76 -7.82 -3.89
CA THR A 22 1.70 -6.86 -3.55
C THR A 22 2.01 -5.51 -4.17
N THR A 23 1.67 -5.40 -5.44
CA THR A 23 1.82 -4.17 -6.24
C THR A 23 0.46 -3.60 -6.61
N LYS A 24 -0.63 -4.21 -6.11
CA LYS A 24 -2.01 -3.74 -6.23
C LYS A 24 -2.51 -3.22 -4.88
N CYS A 25 -3.56 -2.41 -4.93
CA CYS A 25 -4.31 -2.07 -3.73
C CYS A 25 -4.87 -3.32 -3.07
N GLN A 26 -5.03 -3.24 -1.76
CA GLN A 26 -5.41 -4.38 -0.94
C GLN A 26 -6.74 -4.10 -0.26
N ASN A 27 -7.48 -5.17 -0.02
CA ASN A 27 -8.71 -5.14 0.73
C ASN A 27 -8.46 -4.75 2.20
N ARG A 28 -9.54 -4.62 2.97
CA ARG A 28 -9.53 -4.06 4.31
C ARG A 28 -8.57 -4.79 5.23
N ALA A 29 -8.58 -6.11 5.16
CA ALA A 29 -7.75 -7.00 5.96
C ALA A 29 -6.32 -7.18 5.40
N GLY A 30 -6.02 -6.62 4.23
CA GLY A 30 -4.72 -6.76 3.59
C GLY A 30 -4.44 -8.17 3.08
N GLY A 31 -5.48 -8.95 2.76
CA GLY A 31 -5.39 -10.36 2.38
C GLY A 31 -5.91 -10.68 0.97
N GLY A 32 -6.30 -9.66 0.21
CA GLY A 32 -6.80 -9.81 -1.16
C GLY A 32 -6.68 -8.49 -1.92
N ASN A 33 -6.64 -8.56 -3.25
CA ASN A 33 -6.54 -7.37 -4.08
C ASN A 33 -7.86 -6.58 -4.07
N ALA A 34 -7.76 -5.27 -4.24
CA ALA A 34 -8.86 -4.35 -4.49
C ALA A 34 -8.51 -3.45 -5.68
N ASP A 35 -9.50 -3.01 -6.45
CA ASP A 35 -9.24 -2.09 -7.57
C ASP A 35 -8.90 -0.68 -7.07
N TRP A 36 -9.52 -0.28 -5.96
CA TRP A 36 -9.16 0.92 -5.22
C TRP A 36 -9.51 0.75 -3.74
N ALA A 37 -8.84 1.53 -2.89
CA ALA A 37 -9.15 1.63 -1.46
C ALA A 37 -8.96 3.07 -0.99
N ILE A 38 -9.87 3.56 -0.15
CA ILE A 38 -9.80 4.88 0.48
C ILE A 38 -9.90 4.69 1.97
N LEU A 39 -8.91 5.21 2.70
CA LEU A 39 -8.89 5.21 4.16
C LEU A 39 -8.88 6.65 4.68
N TYR A 40 -9.81 6.93 5.59
CA TYR A 40 -9.85 8.15 6.36
C TYR A 40 -9.55 7.86 7.82
N LYS A 41 -8.48 8.44 8.35
CA LYS A 41 -8.13 8.44 9.77
C LYS A 41 -8.63 9.73 10.40
N ALA A 42 -9.47 9.65 11.42
CA ALA A 42 -9.86 10.83 12.19
C ALA A 42 -8.74 11.27 13.16
N PRO A 43 -8.70 12.56 13.58
CA PRO A 43 -7.82 13.03 14.64
C PRO A 43 -7.94 12.20 15.91
N GLY A 44 -6.82 11.85 16.54
CA GLY A 44 -6.77 11.09 17.79
C GLY A 44 -7.09 9.59 17.67
N GLN A 45 -7.47 9.10 16.49
CA GLN A 45 -7.75 7.68 16.27
C GLN A 45 -6.49 6.95 15.78
N ALA A 46 -6.27 5.74 16.33
CA ALA A 46 -5.20 4.84 15.90
C ALA A 46 -5.58 4.04 14.64
N THR A 47 -6.88 3.79 14.46
CA THR A 47 -7.47 3.17 13.28
C THR A 47 -8.15 4.25 12.40
N GLY A 48 -8.47 3.89 11.16
CA GLY A 48 -9.31 4.71 10.28
C GLY A 48 -10.64 4.04 9.95
N LYS A 49 -11.46 4.71 9.15
CA LYS A 49 -12.54 4.09 8.36
C LYS A 49 -12.00 3.82 6.95
N ILE A 50 -12.42 2.73 6.33
CA ILE A 50 -11.99 2.33 4.99
C ILE A 50 -13.19 1.95 4.13
N ILE A 51 -13.14 2.31 2.85
CA ILE A 51 -14.03 1.81 1.80
C ILE A 51 -13.17 1.37 0.63
N GLU A 52 -13.60 0.33 -0.08
CA GLU A 52 -12.82 -0.31 -1.14
C GLU A 52 -13.70 -0.90 -2.23
N ALA A 53 -13.15 -1.04 -3.43
CA ALA A 53 -13.80 -1.79 -4.50
C ALA A 53 -13.48 -3.28 -4.37
N THR A 54 -14.30 -3.96 -3.56
CA THR A 54 -14.45 -5.40 -3.58
C THR A 54 -15.95 -5.73 -3.60
N ASP A 55 -16.34 -6.91 -4.10
CA ASP A 55 -17.76 -7.29 -4.19
C ASP A 55 -18.50 -7.26 -2.83
N ALA A 56 -17.76 -7.45 -1.73
CA ALA A 56 -18.30 -7.48 -0.38
C ALA A 56 -18.40 -6.08 0.27
N ALA A 57 -17.65 -5.08 -0.21
CA ALA A 57 -17.62 -3.75 0.37
C ALA A 57 -18.73 -2.89 -0.20
N ARG A 58 -19.65 -2.43 0.66
CA ARG A 58 -20.80 -1.58 0.25
C ARG A 58 -20.88 -0.23 0.96
N ASP A 59 -20.14 -0.07 2.05
CA ASP A 59 -20.12 1.12 2.91
C ASP A 59 -18.73 1.30 3.53
N TRP A 60 -18.52 2.44 4.19
CA TRP A 60 -17.35 2.66 5.04
C TRP A 60 -17.34 1.69 6.22
N GLN A 61 -16.24 0.97 6.38
CA GLN A 61 -16.01 -0.01 7.45
C GLN A 61 -14.93 0.49 8.41
N ASP A 62 -14.93 0.02 9.66
CA ASP A 62 -13.80 0.23 10.57
C ASP A 62 -12.53 -0.40 10.02
N GLY A 63 -11.38 0.25 10.11
CA GLY A 63 -10.10 -0.32 9.69
C GLY A 63 -9.81 -1.65 10.40
N ALA A 64 -9.14 -2.57 9.72
CA ALA A 64 -8.86 -3.91 10.27
C ALA A 64 -7.87 -3.88 11.44
N GLN A 65 -6.90 -2.97 11.41
CA GLN A 65 -5.85 -2.81 12.42
C GLN A 65 -5.49 -1.33 12.60
N PRO A 66 -4.87 -0.96 13.74
CA PRO A 66 -4.21 0.32 13.90
C PRO A 66 -3.19 0.60 12.79
N LEU A 67 -3.08 1.85 12.36
CA LEU A 67 -2.19 2.25 11.26
C LEU A 67 -0.70 2.16 11.59
N ASN A 68 -0.33 1.96 12.86
CA ASN A 68 1.04 1.67 13.25
C ASN A 68 1.38 0.16 13.19
N ASN A 69 0.39 -0.70 12.92
CA ASN A 69 0.64 -2.12 12.69
C ASN A 69 1.25 -2.31 11.29
N ASN A 70 2.24 -3.19 11.16
CA ASN A 70 2.96 -3.37 9.89
C ASN A 70 2.33 -4.42 8.96
N ALA A 71 1.16 -4.96 9.30
CA ALA A 71 0.49 -6.03 8.57
C ALA A 71 -1.02 -6.02 8.79
N GLN A 72 -1.73 -6.95 8.14
CA GLN A 72 -3.16 -7.25 8.38
C GLN A 72 -4.11 -6.06 8.18
N HIS A 73 -3.69 -5.07 7.39
CA HIS A 73 -4.56 -4.01 6.88
C HIS A 73 -4.09 -3.54 5.50
N SER A 74 -5.03 -2.98 4.73
CA SER A 74 -4.85 -2.57 3.33
C SER A 74 -3.51 -1.87 3.03
N PHE A 75 -3.27 -0.70 3.63
CA PHE A 75 -2.11 0.14 3.27
C PHE A 75 -0.76 -0.40 3.76
N ALA A 76 -0.68 -1.19 4.84
CA ALA A 76 0.58 -1.82 5.24
C ALA A 76 0.96 -2.93 4.25
N THR A 77 0.00 -3.78 3.88
CA THR A 77 0.22 -4.81 2.86
C THR A 77 0.60 -4.19 1.51
N ALA A 78 -0.10 -3.15 1.06
CA ALA A 78 0.22 -2.47 -0.20
C ALA A 78 1.65 -1.86 -0.21
N LEU A 79 2.17 -1.45 0.95
CA LEU A 79 3.49 -0.83 1.09
C LEU A 79 4.61 -1.81 1.46
N GLN A 80 4.33 -3.10 1.67
CA GLN A 80 5.31 -4.04 2.24
C GLN A 80 6.63 -4.11 1.43
N HIS A 81 6.58 -3.95 0.11
CA HIS A 81 7.76 -3.96 -0.77
C HIS A 81 8.37 -2.57 -1.05
N VAL A 82 7.72 -1.50 -0.55
CA VAL A 82 8.30 -0.15 -0.49
C VAL A 82 9.18 -0.01 0.76
N VAL A 83 8.71 -0.55 1.87
CA VAL A 83 9.40 -0.48 3.17
C VAL A 83 10.36 -1.66 3.41
N GLY A 84 10.14 -2.78 2.72
CA GLY A 84 11.02 -3.95 2.68
C GLY A 84 11.63 -4.19 1.29
N ASP A 85 12.42 -5.25 1.15
CA ASP A 85 13.09 -5.59 -0.10
C ASP A 85 12.34 -6.61 -0.95
N ASN A 86 12.36 -6.36 -2.27
CA ASN A 86 11.82 -7.24 -3.28
C ASN A 86 12.51 -6.96 -4.63
N GLN A 87 13.09 -7.98 -5.23
CA GLN A 87 13.83 -7.86 -6.49
C GLN A 87 12.94 -7.52 -7.69
N HIS A 88 11.64 -7.82 -7.63
CA HIS A 88 10.67 -7.64 -8.71
C HIS A 88 9.72 -6.46 -8.49
N VAL A 89 9.98 -5.61 -7.49
CA VAL A 89 9.16 -4.41 -7.23
C VAL A 89 10.04 -3.19 -7.30
N LYS A 90 9.56 -2.18 -8.04
CA LYS A 90 10.12 -0.84 -8.07
C LYS A 90 9.07 0.14 -7.56
N PHE A 91 9.53 1.30 -7.09
CA PHE A 91 8.62 2.35 -6.66
C PHE A 91 9.26 3.73 -6.84
N LEU A 92 8.39 4.73 -6.94
CA LEU A 92 8.72 6.15 -6.88
C LEU A 92 7.92 6.76 -5.73
N ALA A 93 8.60 7.26 -4.70
CA ALA A 93 7.96 8.00 -3.62
C ALA A 93 8.18 9.50 -3.82
N TYR A 94 7.13 10.29 -3.67
CA TYR A 94 7.17 11.74 -3.71
C TYR A 94 6.46 12.30 -2.47
N ASN A 95 7.03 13.32 -1.83
CA ASN A 95 6.47 13.90 -0.61
C ASN A 95 7.12 15.27 -0.38
N ASN A 96 6.37 16.31 0.00
CA ASN A 96 6.94 17.62 0.37
C ASN A 96 7.54 17.66 1.80
N ALA A 97 7.32 16.61 2.58
CA ALA A 97 7.90 16.40 3.91
C ALA A 97 8.28 14.91 4.05
N PRO A 98 9.28 14.42 3.28
CA PRO A 98 9.65 13.01 3.30
C PRO A 98 10.33 12.65 4.65
N PRO A 99 10.27 11.38 5.06
CA PRO A 99 10.93 10.94 6.28
C PRO A 99 12.44 11.20 6.25
N GLY A 100 12.98 11.74 7.34
CA GLY A 100 14.42 11.95 7.53
C GLY A 100 15.05 13.13 6.78
N VAL A 101 14.29 13.88 5.96
CA VAL A 101 14.81 15.06 5.25
C VAL A 101 14.16 16.33 5.78
N PRO A 102 14.88 17.13 6.59
CA PRO A 102 14.35 18.40 7.07
C PRO A 102 14.32 19.44 5.94
N SER A 103 13.35 20.36 6.01
CA SER A 103 13.36 21.62 5.24
C SER A 103 13.36 21.49 3.71
N MET A 104 12.68 20.47 3.17
CA MET A 104 12.43 20.34 1.73
C MET A 104 11.68 21.55 1.17
N LYS A 105 12.19 22.11 0.07
CA LYS A 105 11.51 23.17 -0.70
C LYS A 105 10.93 22.57 -1.97
N THR A 106 9.62 22.37 -1.98
CA THR A 106 8.89 21.89 -3.17
C THR A 106 7.87 22.95 -3.60
N LYS A 107 7.47 22.91 -4.87
CA LYS A 107 6.35 23.74 -5.38
C LYS A 107 4.99 23.09 -5.16
N SER A 108 4.96 21.82 -4.79
CA SER A 108 3.75 21.02 -4.59
C SER A 108 3.68 20.48 -3.17
N ASN A 109 2.48 20.42 -2.59
CA ASN A 109 2.20 19.79 -1.30
C ASN A 109 1.82 18.31 -1.39
N SER A 110 1.82 17.76 -2.62
CA SER A 110 1.40 16.40 -2.91
C SER A 110 2.35 15.37 -2.29
N LYS A 111 1.79 14.21 -1.90
CA LYS A 111 2.53 13.07 -1.36
C LYS A 111 1.93 11.77 -1.89
N GLY A 112 2.78 10.79 -2.12
CA GLY A 112 2.34 9.50 -2.61
C GLY A 112 3.47 8.61 -3.08
N ILE A 113 3.08 7.45 -3.57
CA ILE A 113 3.96 6.37 -3.98
C ILE A 113 3.35 5.71 -5.21
N ILE A 114 4.12 5.59 -6.28
CA ILE A 114 3.83 4.67 -7.38
C ILE A 114 4.63 3.41 -7.12
N ILE A 115 3.97 2.25 -7.20
CA ILE A 115 4.56 0.93 -7.01
C ILE A 115 4.28 0.14 -8.29
N LEU A 116 5.28 -0.54 -8.84
CA LEU A 116 5.12 -1.38 -10.02
C LEU A 116 5.88 -2.69 -9.86
N SER A 117 5.32 -3.76 -10.40
CA SER A 117 6.06 -4.98 -10.64
C SER A 117 6.95 -4.81 -11.87
N ILE A 118 8.09 -5.50 -11.85
CA ILE A 118 8.94 -5.69 -13.04
C ILE A 118 9.12 -7.19 -13.32
N ALA A 119 8.27 -8.03 -12.72
CA ALA A 119 8.27 -9.45 -13.01
C ALA A 119 7.83 -9.68 -14.47
N PRO A 120 8.46 -10.62 -15.21
CA PRO A 120 8.07 -10.90 -16.58
C PRO A 120 6.58 -11.21 -16.72
N ALA A 121 5.95 -10.67 -17.77
CA ALA A 121 4.54 -10.89 -18.11
C ALA A 121 3.55 -10.57 -16.97
N THR A 122 3.90 -9.66 -16.07
CA THR A 122 3.02 -9.17 -15.01
C THR A 122 2.65 -7.72 -15.33
N ASP A 123 1.36 -7.40 -15.41
CA ASP A 123 0.86 -6.03 -15.46
C ASP A 123 0.26 -5.72 -14.08
N SER A 124 1.06 -5.08 -13.22
CA SER A 124 0.66 -4.86 -11.84
C SER A 124 1.32 -3.64 -11.23
N ALA A 125 0.51 -2.60 -11.03
CA ALA A 125 0.94 -1.37 -10.39
C ALA A 125 -0.15 -0.79 -9.49
N ALA A 126 0.28 0.06 -8.56
CA ALA A 126 -0.57 0.80 -7.65
C ALA A 126 -0.05 2.22 -7.49
N TRP A 127 -0.98 3.16 -7.37
CA TRP A 127 -0.70 4.54 -7.04
C TRP A 127 -1.38 4.90 -5.73
N ILE A 128 -0.57 5.22 -4.73
CA ILE A 128 -1.02 5.68 -3.42
C ILE A 128 -0.84 7.19 -3.35
N VAL A 129 -1.89 7.91 -2.98
CA VAL A 129 -1.87 9.33 -2.63
C VAL A 129 -2.23 9.48 -1.17
N HIS A 130 -1.50 10.30 -0.43
CA HIS A 130 -1.78 10.50 0.99
C HIS A 130 -1.47 11.91 1.48
N THR A 131 -1.94 12.19 2.69
CA THR A 131 -1.72 13.47 3.39
C THR A 131 -0.65 13.39 4.47
N VAL A 132 -0.16 12.18 4.82
CA VAL A 132 0.72 11.91 5.96
C VAL A 132 2.16 12.43 5.71
N PRO A 133 2.67 13.42 6.45
CA PRO A 133 4.08 13.81 6.39
C PRO A 133 4.97 12.74 7.04
N GLY A 134 6.21 12.58 6.57
CA GLY A 134 7.14 11.59 7.11
C GLY A 134 6.81 10.14 6.77
N PHE A 135 5.95 9.89 5.78
CA PHE A 135 5.46 8.55 5.42
C PHE A 135 5.51 8.33 3.89
N PRO A 136 5.71 7.08 3.43
CA PRO A 136 6.28 5.95 4.18
C PRO A 136 7.79 6.11 4.32
N ALA A 137 8.35 5.47 5.34
CA ALA A 137 9.80 5.39 5.53
C ALA A 137 10.40 4.29 4.64
N ALA A 138 10.49 4.58 3.34
CA ALA A 138 10.92 3.64 2.32
C ALA A 138 12.27 3.00 2.67
N LYS A 139 12.39 1.67 2.51
CA LYS A 139 13.60 0.87 2.83
C LYS A 139 14.11 0.93 4.27
N THR A 140 13.30 1.44 5.21
CA THR A 140 13.66 1.49 6.64
C THR A 140 12.70 0.71 7.53
N GLY A 141 11.83 -0.11 6.93
CA GLY A 141 10.74 -0.77 7.63
C GLY A 141 9.48 0.08 7.74
N TYR A 142 8.35 -0.58 8.04
CA TYR A 142 7.07 0.09 8.18
C TYR A 142 7.08 0.98 9.43
N ASN A 143 6.80 2.27 9.25
CA ASN A 143 6.77 3.22 10.36
C ASN A 143 5.67 4.25 10.14
N TRP A 144 4.65 4.23 11.01
CA TRP A 144 3.64 5.28 11.08
C TRP A 144 4.14 6.43 11.96
N PRO A 145 4.17 7.69 11.47
CA PRO A 145 4.69 8.81 12.25
C PRO A 145 3.84 9.11 13.49
N LEU A 146 4.43 9.00 14.69
CA LEU A 146 3.73 9.16 15.97
C LEU A 146 2.98 10.52 16.09
N ALA A 147 3.59 11.59 15.59
CA ALA A 147 3.01 12.93 15.60
C ALA A 147 1.68 13.03 14.83
N GLU A 148 1.47 12.14 13.86
CA GLU A 148 0.31 12.14 12.98
C GLU A 148 -0.89 11.38 13.60
N ASN A 149 -0.73 10.78 14.79
CA ASN A 149 -1.85 10.22 15.56
C ASN A 149 -2.86 11.30 15.96
N ALA A 150 -2.40 12.50 16.34
CA ALA A 150 -3.26 13.60 16.74
C ALA A 150 -4.03 14.25 15.57
N ARG A 151 -3.71 13.90 14.31
CA ARG A 151 -4.22 14.56 13.10
C ARG A 151 -5.13 13.65 12.29
N GLY A 152 -5.93 14.27 11.42
CA GLY A 152 -6.74 13.56 10.45
C GLY A 152 -5.96 13.35 9.15
N HIS A 153 -6.11 12.16 8.53
CA HIS A 153 -5.42 11.85 7.29
C HIS A 153 -6.31 11.08 6.31
N LEU A 154 -6.13 11.40 5.04
CA LEU A 154 -6.66 10.62 3.92
C LEU A 154 -5.52 9.86 3.24
N LEU A 155 -5.79 8.60 2.90
CA LEU A 155 -4.97 7.75 2.05
C LEU A 155 -5.88 7.16 0.97
N ILE A 156 -5.45 7.22 -0.27
CA ILE A 156 -6.13 6.68 -1.44
C ILE A 156 -5.15 5.75 -2.13
N CYS A 157 -5.61 4.56 -2.53
CA CYS A 157 -4.87 3.64 -3.37
C CYS A 157 -5.71 3.35 -4.61
N LEU A 158 -5.08 3.44 -5.79
CA LEU A 158 -5.64 3.03 -7.07
C LEU A 158 -4.77 1.91 -7.67
N THR A 159 -5.36 0.77 -7.97
CA THR A 159 -4.72 -0.26 -8.80
C THR A 159 -4.77 0.26 -10.23
N ILE A 160 -3.60 0.32 -10.87
CA ILE A 160 -3.42 0.88 -12.21
C ILE A 160 -2.72 -0.13 -13.10
N SER A 161 -2.93 -0.01 -14.40
CA SER A 161 -2.13 -0.70 -15.42
C SER A 161 -0.77 -0.01 -15.56
N GLU A 162 0.27 -0.77 -15.84
CA GLU A 162 1.61 -0.25 -16.15
C GLU A 162 1.59 0.71 -17.34
N SER A 163 0.68 0.49 -18.29
CA SER A 163 0.49 1.40 -19.43
C SER A 163 0.05 2.81 -19.04
N GLN A 164 -0.52 3.00 -17.84
CA GLN A 164 -0.96 4.30 -17.34
C GLN A 164 0.17 5.10 -16.67
N ILE A 165 1.31 4.46 -16.32
CA ILE A 165 2.39 5.09 -15.56
C ILE A 165 2.98 6.30 -16.29
N ASN A 166 3.19 6.19 -17.61
CA ASN A 166 3.74 7.30 -18.41
C ASN A 166 2.83 8.53 -18.39
N ALA A 167 1.52 8.34 -18.46
CA ALA A 167 0.56 9.44 -18.37
C ALA A 167 0.56 10.11 -16.99
N ILE A 168 0.69 9.32 -15.92
CA ILE A 168 0.80 9.83 -14.55
C ILE A 168 2.11 10.60 -14.36
N GLY A 169 3.23 10.07 -14.86
CA GLY A 169 4.53 10.75 -14.84
C GLY A 169 4.49 12.09 -15.55
N LEU A 170 3.84 12.15 -16.71
CA LEU A 170 3.64 13.40 -17.46
C LEU A 170 2.79 14.40 -16.69
N TYR A 171 1.72 13.94 -16.02
CA TYR A 171 0.92 14.78 -15.13
C TYR A 171 1.78 15.35 -13.99
N PHE A 172 2.65 14.56 -13.36
CA PHE A 172 3.55 15.07 -12.32
C PHE A 172 4.51 16.11 -12.85
N TYR A 173 5.09 15.90 -14.04
CA TYR A 173 5.98 16.87 -14.67
C TYR A 173 5.31 18.25 -14.80
N TYR A 174 4.08 18.29 -15.33
CA TYR A 174 3.35 19.55 -15.52
C TYR A 174 2.77 20.14 -14.22
N SER A 175 2.26 19.31 -13.32
CA SER A 175 1.58 19.77 -12.09
C SER A 175 2.54 20.19 -10.98
N THR A 176 3.75 19.64 -10.95
CA THR A 176 4.73 19.90 -9.88
C THR A 176 5.90 20.76 -10.32
N ASN A 177 6.10 20.97 -11.62
CA ASN A 177 7.24 21.69 -12.20
C ASN A 177 8.57 21.26 -11.55
N THR A 178 8.69 19.95 -11.32
CA THR A 178 9.81 19.26 -10.66
C THR A 178 10.21 18.12 -11.59
N LEU A 179 11.48 18.08 -12.01
CA LEU A 179 12.06 16.93 -12.70
C LEU A 179 12.11 15.77 -11.70
N ILE A 180 11.51 14.65 -12.07
CA ILE A 180 11.72 13.35 -11.42
C ILE A 180 13.11 12.86 -11.80
#